data_AF-A0A9N9RWF3-F1
#
_entry.id   AF-A0A9N9RWF3-F1
#
_cell.length_a   1.000
_cell.length_b   1.000
_cell.length_c   1.000
_cell.angle_alpha   90.00
_cell.angle_beta   90.00
_cell.angle_gamma   90.00
#
_symmetry.space_group_name_H-M   'P 1'
#
loop_
_entity.id
_entity.type
_entity.pdbx_description
1 polymer ?
#
loop_
_entity_poly.entity_id
_entity_poly.type
_entity_poly.pdbx_seq_one_letter_code
_entity_poly.pdbx_strand_id
1 'polypeptide(L)'
;MLLNHFSSTNCYKLIRSINNTKRINFTKMALSEQAKERLGMVFEVAKTVFHWGFIPTVLYLGFSKGSEANMPPLSVASLLWQ
;
A
#
# COMPACT_ATOMS: atom_id res chain seq x y z
N MET A 1 37.52 -23.78 34.85
CA MET A 1 36.75 -23.81 33.58
C MET A 1 35.42 -23.02 33.61
N LEU A 2 34.94 -22.53 34.78
CA LEU A 2 33.64 -21.86 34.90
C LEU A 2 33.63 -20.33 34.72
N LEU A 3 34.79 -19.67 34.65
CA LEU A 3 34.85 -18.21 34.47
C LEU A 3 34.72 -17.76 33.01
N ASN A 4 34.91 -18.66 32.04
CA ASN A 4 34.75 -18.37 30.60
C ASN A 4 33.28 -18.39 30.14
N HIS A 5 32.36 -18.95 30.93
CA HIS A 5 30.93 -19.02 30.58
C HIS A 5 30.13 -17.79 31.07
N PHE A 6 30.66 -17.05 32.06
CA PHE A 6 29.98 -15.88 32.63
C PHE A 6 30.20 -14.59 31.79
N SER A 7 31.31 -14.52 31.04
CA SER A 7 31.58 -13.41 30.11
C SER A 7 30.73 -13.48 28.84
N SER A 8 30.59 -14.69 28.27
CA SER A 8 29.76 -14.91 27.07
C SER A 8 28.27 -14.63 27.33
N THR A 9 27.81 -14.89 28.56
CA THR A 9 26.39 -14.77 28.91
C THR A 9 25.89 -13.33 29.07
N ASN A 10 26.73 -12.44 29.56
CA ASN A 10 26.40 -11.01 29.64
C ASN A 10 26.47 -10.33 28.27
N CYS A 11 27.43 -10.72 27.42
CA CYS A 11 27.59 -10.15 26.07
C CYS A 11 26.40 -10.46 25.15
N TYR A 12 25.88 -11.70 25.13
CA TYR A 12 24.69 -11.99 24.30
C TYR A 12 23.46 -11.19 24.75
N LYS A 13 23.33 -10.93 26.06
CA LYS A 13 22.18 -10.21 26.63
C LYS A 13 22.25 -8.73 26.26
N LEU A 14 23.47 -8.17 26.25
CA LEU A 14 23.74 -6.81 25.81
C LEU A 14 23.49 -6.64 24.30
N ILE A 15 23.98 -7.56 23.47
CA ILE A 15 23.76 -7.54 22.01
C ILE A 15 22.27 -7.62 21.69
N ARG A 16 21.51 -8.46 22.42
CA ARG A 16 20.04 -8.54 22.29
C ARG A 16 19.35 -7.23 22.70
N SER A 17 19.81 -6.59 23.77
CA SER A 17 19.27 -5.30 24.26
C SER A 17 19.54 -4.16 23.26
N ILE A 18 20.73 -4.13 22.67
CA ILE A 18 21.13 -3.14 21.65
C ILE A 18 20.32 -3.36 20.36
N ASN A 19 20.18 -4.60 19.89
CA ASN A 19 19.39 -4.90 18.70
C ASN A 19 17.90 -4.59 18.88
N ASN A 20 17.34 -4.83 20.08
CA ASN A 20 15.96 -4.47 20.38
C ASN A 20 15.76 -2.95 20.38
N THR A 21 16.68 -2.20 20.98
CA THR A 21 16.67 -0.72 21.00
C THR A 21 16.85 -0.11 19.61
N LYS A 22 17.72 -0.68 18.75
CA LYS A 22 17.88 -0.22 17.36
C LYS A 22 16.63 -0.50 16.52
N ARG A 23 15.94 -1.63 16.77
CA ARG A 23 14.68 -2.00 16.11
C ARG A 23 13.53 -1.06 16.42
N ILE A 24 13.33 -0.68 17.68
CA ILE A 24 12.26 0.26 18.08
C ILE A 24 12.50 1.69 17.57
N ASN A 25 13.76 2.12 17.42
CA ASN A 25 14.05 3.42 16.82
C ASN A 25 13.84 3.40 15.30
N PHE A 26 14.16 2.30 14.61
CA PHE A 26 13.94 2.17 13.16
C PHE A 26 12.45 2.22 12.77
N THR A 27 11.56 1.66 13.59
CA THR A 27 10.11 1.75 13.37
C THR A 27 9.54 3.14 13.73
N LYS A 28 10.17 3.86 14.66
CA LYS A 28 9.79 5.23 15.04
C LYS A 28 10.30 6.29 14.05
N MET A 29 11.36 6.00 13.29
CA MET A 29 11.89 6.88 12.23
C MET A 29 11.06 6.87 10.94
N ALA A 30 10.13 5.93 10.77
CA ALA A 30 9.39 5.73 9.52
C ALA A 30 8.07 6.54 9.44
N LEU A 31 8.16 7.88 9.53
CA LEU A 31 7.07 8.89 9.47
C LEU A 31 6.45 9.28 10.82
N SER A 32 6.35 10.60 11.04
CA SER A 32 5.57 11.25 12.10
C SER A 32 4.16 10.66 12.16
N GLU A 33 3.60 10.46 13.36
CA GLU A 33 2.26 9.90 13.56
C GLU A 33 1.21 10.65 12.74
N GLN A 34 1.36 11.97 12.62
CA GLN A 34 0.53 12.82 11.77
C GLN A 34 0.64 12.48 10.28
N ALA A 35 1.84 12.19 9.78
CA ALA A 35 2.03 11.84 8.38
C ALA A 35 1.43 10.46 8.05
N LYS A 36 1.47 9.50 8.99
CA LYS A 36 0.83 8.19 8.85
C LYS A 36 -0.70 8.29 8.78
N GLU A 37 -1.30 9.12 9.62
CA GLU A 37 -2.75 9.37 9.60
C GLU A 37 -3.20 9.98 8.26
N ARG A 38 -2.48 10.98 7.75
CA ARG A 38 -2.83 11.63 6.47
C ARG A 38 -2.68 10.67 5.30
N LEU A 39 -1.61 9.88 5.26
CA LEU A 39 -1.41 8.84 4.24
C LEU A 39 -2.51 7.77 4.31
N GLY A 40 -2.91 7.35 5.51
CA GLY A 40 -4.01 6.41 5.70
C GLY A 40 -5.31 6.91 5.06
N MET A 41 -5.70 8.15 5.35
CA MET A 41 -6.91 8.75 4.76
C MET A 41 -6.83 8.84 3.23
N VAL A 42 -5.70 9.29 2.68
CA VAL A 42 -5.52 9.38 1.22
C VAL A 42 -5.59 7.98 0.57
N PHE A 43 -5.02 6.96 1.20
CA PHE A 43 -5.10 5.59 0.70
C PHE A 43 -6.53 5.05 0.71
N GLU A 44 -7.34 5.37 1.71
CA GLU A 44 -8.75 4.96 1.73
C GLU A 44 -9.59 5.61 0.64
N VAL A 45 -9.39 6.91 0.42
CA VAL A 45 -10.04 7.63 -0.68
C VAL A 45 -9.55 7.11 -2.04
N ALA A 46 -8.25 6.86 -2.20
CA ALA A 46 -7.71 6.31 -3.44
C ALA A 46 -8.32 4.93 -3.75
N LYS A 47 -8.38 4.02 -2.77
CA LYS A 47 -8.99 2.69 -2.95
C LYS A 47 -10.45 2.79 -3.41
N THR A 48 -11.24 3.68 -2.82
CA THR A 48 -12.65 3.85 -3.18
C THR A 48 -12.81 4.43 -4.58
N VAL A 49 -12.03 5.45 -4.95
CA VAL A 49 -12.04 6.03 -6.30
C VAL A 49 -11.65 5.02 -7.36
N PHE A 50 -10.62 4.21 -7.15
CA PHE A 50 -10.25 3.18 -8.11
C PHE A 50 -11.29 2.05 -8.19
N HIS A 51 -11.88 1.64 -7.07
CA HIS A 51 -12.87 0.56 -7.07
C HIS A 51 -14.14 0.91 -7.86
N TRP A 52 -14.65 2.13 -7.68
CA TRP A 52 -15.88 2.59 -8.34
C TRP A 52 -15.63 3.33 -9.65
N GLY A 53 -14.46 3.94 -9.82
CA GLY A 53 -14.11 4.79 -10.97
C GLY A 53 -13.36 4.07 -12.08
N PHE A 54 -12.76 2.89 -11.83
CA PHE A 54 -11.98 2.18 -12.85
C PHE A 54 -12.84 1.76 -14.06
N ILE A 55 -13.95 1.07 -13.83
CA ILE A 55 -14.83 0.58 -14.91
C ILE A 55 -15.45 1.75 -15.70
N PRO A 56 -16.05 2.79 -15.08
CA PRO A 56 -16.57 3.94 -15.81
C PRO A 56 -15.53 4.67 -16.65
N THR A 57 -14.30 4.82 -16.13
CA THR A 57 -13.23 5.52 -16.85
C THR A 57 -12.77 4.74 -18.07
N VAL A 58 -12.59 3.43 -17.94
CA VAL A 58 -12.23 2.54 -19.05
C VAL A 58 -13.32 2.55 -20.13
N LEU A 59 -14.59 2.47 -19.74
CA LEU A 59 -15.72 2.57 -20.66
C LEU A 59 -15.75 3.92 -21.40
N TYR A 60 -15.58 5.02 -20.67
CA TYR A 60 -15.57 6.36 -21.27
C TYR A 60 -14.46 6.53 -22.31
N LEU A 61 -13.24 6.05 -22.02
CA LEU A 61 -12.13 6.07 -22.95
C LEU A 61 -12.37 5.13 -24.15
N GLY A 62 -12.97 3.97 -23.91
CA GLY A 62 -13.37 3.01 -24.95
C GLY A 62 -14.38 3.60 -25.93
N PHE A 63 -15.40 4.31 -25.45
CA PHE A 63 -16.35 5.03 -26.32
C PHE A 63 -15.72 6.24 -26.99
N SER A 64 -14.87 7.00 -26.28
CA SER A 64 -14.26 8.23 -26.82
C SER A 64 -13.19 7.96 -27.89
N LYS A 65 -12.51 6.80 -27.86
CA LYS A 65 -11.54 6.40 -28.89
C LYS A 65 -12.09 5.40 -29.91
N GLY A 66 -13.19 4.71 -29.62
CA GLY A 66 -13.69 3.57 -30.39
C GLY A 66 -14.81 3.84 -31.39
N SER A 67 -15.35 5.06 -31.47
CA SER A 67 -16.40 5.36 -32.45
C SER A 67 -15.83 6.04 -33.70
N GLU A 68 -15.39 5.22 -34.66
CA GLU A 68 -15.36 5.64 -36.06
C GLU A 68 -16.76 6.15 -36.46
N ALA A 69 -16.82 7.24 -37.22
CA ALA A 69 -18.02 8.07 -37.45
C ALA A 69 -19.24 7.38 -38.10
N ASN A 70 -19.15 6.09 -38.45
CA ASN A 70 -20.19 5.32 -39.16
C ASN A 70 -20.66 4.05 -38.43
N MET A 71 -20.23 3.80 -37.18
CA MET A 71 -20.70 2.64 -36.41
C MET A 71 -21.81 3.05 -35.42
N PRO A 72 -22.91 2.28 -35.28
CA PRO A 72 -23.93 2.55 -34.26
C PRO A 72 -23.25 2.62 -32.88
N PRO A 73 -23.60 3.62 -32.04
CA PRO A 73 -22.94 3.83 -30.77
C PRO A 73 -23.07 2.55 -29.95
N LEU A 74 -21.94 1.97 -29.53
CA LEU A 74 -21.92 0.86 -28.59
C LEU A 74 -22.67 1.32 -27.33
N SER A 75 -23.93 0.95 -27.22
CA SER A 75 -24.76 1.27 -26.07
C SER A 75 -24.31 0.39 -24.92
N VAL A 76 -24.23 0.96 -23.70
CA VAL A 76 -23.88 0.22 -22.48
C VAL A 76 -24.76 -1.04 -22.30
N ALA A 77 -25.96 -1.01 -22.85
CA ALA A 77 -26.90 -2.13 -22.92
C ALA A 77 -26.41 -3.32 -23.78
N SER A 78 -25.67 -3.08 -24.88
CA SER A 78 -25.16 -4.16 -25.76
C SER A 78 -23.93 -4.87 -25.19
N LEU A 79 -23.20 -4.26 -24.24
CA LEU A 79 -22.06 -4.88 -23.55
C LEU A 79 -22.47 -5.67 -22.30
N LEU A 80 -23.60 -5.34 -21.67
CA LEU A 80 -24.07 -5.97 -20.44
C LEU A 80 -25.16 -7.04 -20.65
N TRP A 81 -25.77 -7.09 -21.84
CA TRP A 81 -26.94 -7.94 -22.11
C TRP A 81 -26.79 -8.87 -23.33
N GLN A 82 -25.54 -9.21 -23.67
CA GLN A 82 -25.23 -10.29 -24.60
C GLN A 82 -24.90 -11.58 -23.85
#